data_AF-A0A420VG97-F1
#
_entry.id   AF-A0A420VG97-F1
#
_cell.length_a   1.000
_cell.length_b   1.000
_cell.length_c   1.000
_cell.angle_alpha   90.00
_cell.angle_beta   90.00
_cell.angle_gamma   90.00
#
_symmetry.space_group_name_H-M   'P 1'
#
loop_
_entity.id
_entity.type
_entity.pdbx_description
1 polymer ?
#
loop_
_entity_poly.entity_id
_entity_poly.type
_entity_poly.pdbx_seq_one_letter_code
_entity_poly.pdbx_strand_id
1 'polypeptide(L)'
;MRDQWRKQKLRGKNIGIDAINPSEAAVADSSERSAQRLVIEQALDQLKKEERMVVELRILKGYSVAETAEILNKQEGNIRVIQHRALQKLAEILKPKMESWGEADG
;
A
#
# COMPACT_ATOMS: atom_id res chain seq x y z
N MET A 1 6.39 0.30 -22.90
CA MET A 1 5.39 -0.79 -22.77
C MET A 1 4.93 -0.79 -21.31
N ARG A 2 3.65 -0.48 -21.05
CA ARG A 2 3.07 -0.40 -19.70
C ARG A 2 2.26 -1.68 -19.48
N ASP A 3 2.74 -2.52 -18.58
CA ASP A 3 2.21 -3.86 -18.35
C ASP A 3 0.81 -3.86 -17.75
N GLN A 4 -0.03 -4.67 -18.37
CA GLN A 4 -1.44 -4.80 -18.11
C GLN A 4 -1.69 -5.86 -17.03
N TRP A 5 -1.75 -5.45 -15.77
CA TRP A 5 -2.08 -6.39 -14.69
C TRP A 5 -3.09 -5.83 -13.67
N ARG A 6 -4.21 -5.27 -14.15
CA ARG A 6 -5.30 -4.82 -13.26
C ARG A 6 -6.69 -5.40 -13.56
N LYS A 7 -6.84 -6.42 -14.40
CA LYS A 7 -8.19 -6.87 -14.81
C LYS A 7 -8.59 -8.31 -14.49
N GLN A 8 -7.91 -9.01 -13.58
CA GLN A 8 -8.23 -10.42 -13.37
C GLN A 8 -8.11 -10.86 -11.90
N LYS A 9 -8.99 -10.37 -11.01
CA LYS A 9 -9.24 -11.05 -9.72
C LYS A 9 -10.52 -10.67 -8.94
N LEU A 10 -11.54 -10.06 -9.58
CA LEU A 10 -12.90 -10.11 -9.02
C LEU A 10 -13.63 -11.33 -9.59
N ARG A 11 -13.41 -12.49 -9.00
CA ARG A 11 -14.25 -13.68 -9.21
C ARG A 11 -14.66 -14.26 -7.86
N GLY A 12 -15.95 -14.12 -7.55
CA GLY A 12 -16.72 -15.12 -6.81
C GLY A 12 -16.70 -15.04 -5.29
N LYS A 13 -17.64 -14.28 -4.73
CA LYS A 13 -18.37 -14.73 -3.54
C LYS A 13 -19.77 -14.11 -3.56
N ASN A 14 -20.77 -14.94 -3.83
CA ASN A 14 -22.18 -14.56 -3.76
C ASN A 14 -22.56 -14.55 -2.28
N ILE A 15 -22.61 -13.38 -1.66
CA ILE A 15 -23.06 -13.20 -0.27
C ILE A 15 -24.47 -12.63 -0.36
N GLY A 16 -25.45 -13.32 0.20
CA GLY A 16 -26.86 -12.91 0.18
C GLY A 16 -27.03 -11.48 0.70
N ILE A 17 -27.57 -10.60 -0.14
CA ILE A 17 -27.64 -9.15 0.08
C ILE A 17 -28.76 -8.77 1.09
N ASP A 18 -29.69 -9.67 1.40
CA ASP A 18 -30.89 -9.39 2.22
C ASP A 18 -30.66 -9.28 3.74
N ALA A 19 -29.43 -9.51 4.24
CA ALA A 19 -29.14 -9.44 5.68
C ALA A 19 -28.28 -8.24 6.09
N ILE A 20 -27.87 -7.39 5.13
CA ILE A 20 -26.93 -6.30 5.38
C ILE A 20 -27.72 -5.01 5.49
N ASN A 21 -27.84 -4.44 6.70
CA ASN A 21 -28.31 -3.07 6.87
C ASN A 21 -27.32 -2.14 6.11
N PRO A 22 -27.71 -1.52 4.99
CA PRO A 22 -26.79 -0.79 4.13
C PRO A 22 -26.12 0.38 4.85
N SER A 23 -26.80 0.96 5.85
CA SER A 23 -26.27 2.05 6.66
C SER A 23 -25.17 1.59 7.61
N GLU A 24 -25.35 0.44 8.27
CA GLU A 24 -24.33 -0.11 9.18
C GLU A 24 -23.12 -0.64 8.41
N ALA A 25 -23.35 -1.31 7.27
CA ALA A 25 -22.27 -1.75 6.39
C ALA A 25 -21.50 -0.57 5.77
N ALA A 26 -22.17 0.52 5.40
CA ALA A 26 -21.50 1.72 4.89
C ALA A 26 -20.63 2.40 5.96
N VAL A 27 -21.10 2.46 7.21
CA VAL A 27 -20.33 3.02 8.34
C VAL A 27 -19.14 2.12 8.71
N ALA A 28 -19.33 0.79 8.73
CA ALA A 28 -18.26 -0.17 8.98
C ALA A 28 -17.18 -0.12 7.89
N ASP A 29 -17.57 -0.12 6.61
CA ASP A 29 -16.67 -0.01 5.46
C ASP A 29 -15.91 1.34 5.47
N SER A 30 -16.57 2.44 5.82
CA SER A 30 -15.91 3.74 5.99
C SER A 30 -14.89 3.73 7.14
N SER A 31 -15.22 3.10 8.25
CA SER A 31 -14.36 3.02 9.45
C SER A 31 -13.13 2.13 9.19
N GLU A 32 -13.33 0.98 8.54
CA GLU A 32 -12.24 0.07 8.13
C GLU A 32 -11.28 0.75 7.15
N ARG A 33 -11.81 1.45 6.14
CA ARG A 33 -10.97 2.22 5.20
C ARG A 33 -10.17 3.31 5.91
N SER A 34 -10.79 3.99 6.88
CA SER A 34 -10.13 5.03 7.67
C SER A 34 -8.99 4.45 8.52
N ALA A 35 -9.22 3.29 9.14
CA ALA A 35 -8.20 2.58 9.92
C ALA A 35 -7.04 2.09 9.04
N GLN A 36 -7.33 1.50 7.87
CA GLN A 36 -6.31 1.08 6.90
C GLN A 36 -5.47 2.27 6.40
N ARG A 37 -6.11 3.40 6.13
CA ARG A 37 -5.41 4.62 5.73
C ARG A 37 -4.45 5.10 6.82
N LEU A 38 -4.91 5.16 8.07
CA LEU A 38 -4.06 5.57 9.20
C LEU A 38 -2.85 4.64 9.37
N VAL A 39 -3.03 3.33 9.18
CA VAL A 39 -1.94 2.35 9.20
C VAL A 39 -0.89 2.67 8.13
N ILE A 40 -1.32 2.94 6.91
CA ILE A 40 -0.43 3.25 5.78
C ILE A 40 0.31 4.56 6.04
N GLU A 41 -0.39 5.61 6.50
CA GLU A 41 0.21 6.90 6.84
C GLU A 41 1.30 6.74 7.91
N GLN A 42 1.01 6.00 9.00
CA GLN A 42 1.99 5.70 10.05
C GLN A 42 3.20 4.90 9.53
N ALA A 43 3.01 3.99 8.57
CA ALA A 43 4.11 3.22 8.00
C ALA A 43 5.01 4.08 7.11
N LEU A 44 4.40 4.95 6.29
CA LEU A 44 5.14 5.94 5.51
C LEU A 44 5.89 6.93 6.41
N ASP A 45 5.32 7.25 7.58
CA ASP A 45 5.93 8.17 8.54
C ASP A 45 7.24 7.65 9.15
N GLN A 46 7.41 6.33 9.21
CA GLN A 46 8.62 5.68 9.71
C GLN A 46 9.75 5.59 8.67
N LEU A 47 9.47 5.88 7.39
CA LEU A 47 10.51 5.96 6.37
C LEU A 47 11.34 7.23 6.54
N LYS A 48 12.64 7.14 6.21
CA LYS A 48 13.48 8.33 6.05
C LYS A 48 12.91 9.21 4.95
N LYS A 49 13.14 10.53 5.03
CA LYS A 49 12.65 11.50 4.03
C LYS A 49 12.94 11.07 2.59
N GLU A 50 14.17 10.63 2.29
CA GLU A 50 14.53 10.18 0.94
C GLU A 50 13.80 8.88 0.52
N GLU A 51 13.63 7.94 1.45
CA GLU A 51 12.89 6.69 1.19
C GLU A 51 11.42 6.99 0.87
N ARG A 52 10.79 7.89 1.64
CA ARG A 52 9.41 8.33 1.42
C ARG A 52 9.25 9.03 0.07
N MET A 53 10.16 9.94 -0.27
CA MET A 53 10.12 10.65 -1.56
C MET A 53 10.23 9.68 -2.75
N VAL A 54 11.11 8.68 -2.66
CA VAL A 54 11.22 7.64 -3.69
C VAL A 54 9.94 6.81 -3.78
N VAL A 55 9.33 6.42 -2.65
CA VAL A 55 8.04 5.70 -2.66
C VAL A 55 6.93 6.55 -3.26
N GLU A 56 6.83 7.83 -2.88
CA GLU A 56 5.81 8.74 -3.41
C GLU A 56 5.93 8.88 -4.94
N LEU A 57 7.13 9.14 -5.45
CA LEU A 57 7.36 9.29 -6.89
C LEU A 57 7.12 7.99 -7.66
N ARG A 58 7.66 6.86 -7.16
CA ARG A 58 7.63 5.58 -7.88
C ARG A 58 6.31 4.84 -7.78
N ILE A 59 5.66 4.87 -6.62
CA ILE A 59 4.48 4.04 -6.33
C ILE A 59 3.20 4.86 -6.45
N LEU A 60 3.16 6.06 -5.85
CA LEU A 60 1.94 6.87 -5.83
C LEU A 60 1.75 7.67 -7.12
N LYS A 61 2.84 8.28 -7.62
CA LYS A 61 2.82 9.09 -8.85
C LYS A 61 3.18 8.31 -10.12
N GLY A 62 3.76 7.12 -9.97
CA GLY A 62 4.02 6.19 -11.08
C GLY A 62 5.19 6.58 -11.99
N TYR A 63 6.12 7.41 -11.53
CA TYR A 63 7.34 7.73 -12.28
C TYR A 63 8.26 6.51 -12.42
N SER A 64 9.03 6.48 -13.50
CA SER A 64 10.10 5.49 -13.74
C SER A 64 11.34 5.75 -12.87
N VAL A 65 12.30 4.82 -12.91
CA VAL A 65 13.60 4.97 -12.21
C VAL A 65 14.33 6.20 -12.73
N ALA A 66 14.39 6.37 -14.05
CA ALA A 66 15.08 7.47 -14.73
C ALA A 66 14.46 8.82 -14.39
N GLU A 67 13.13 8.96 -14.54
CA GLU A 67 12.43 10.21 -14.20
C GLU A 67 12.60 10.57 -12.72
N THR A 68 12.57 9.57 -11.82
CA THR A 68 12.78 9.82 -10.38
C THR A 68 14.23 10.21 -10.08
N ALA A 69 15.20 9.61 -10.78
CA ALA A 69 16.60 9.94 -10.67
C ALA A 69 16.85 11.40 -11.10
N GLU A 70 16.24 11.83 -12.19
CA GLU A 70 16.25 13.22 -12.66
C GLU A 70 15.60 14.18 -11.65
N ILE A 71 14.37 13.89 -11.20
CA ILE A 71 13.61 14.72 -10.24
C ILE A 71 14.39 14.91 -8.92
N LEU A 72 15.06 13.85 -8.45
CA LEU A 72 15.79 13.87 -7.17
C LEU A 72 17.27 14.22 -7.32
N ASN A 73 17.74 14.48 -8.55
CA ASN A 73 19.15 14.70 -8.87
C ASN A 73 20.08 13.61 -8.28
N LYS A 74 19.74 12.34 -8.54
CA LYS A 74 20.49 11.15 -8.07
C LYS A 74 20.73 10.19 -9.22
N GLN A 75 21.64 9.23 -9.02
CA GLN A 75 21.88 8.14 -9.98
C GLN A 75 20.75 7.10 -9.92
N GLU A 76 20.36 6.53 -11.06
CA GLU A 76 19.34 5.46 -11.12
C GLU A 76 19.65 4.28 -10.20
N GLY A 77 20.92 3.89 -10.10
CA GLY A 77 21.35 2.83 -9.18
C GLY A 77 21.03 3.15 -7.72
N ASN A 78 21.20 4.41 -7.32
CA ASN A 78 20.83 4.87 -5.98
C ASN A 78 19.31 4.81 -5.77
N ILE A 79 18.52 5.22 -6.77
CA ILE A 79 17.05 5.12 -6.71
C ILE A 79 16.60 3.67 -6.52
N ARG A 80 17.18 2.70 -7.24
CA ARG A 80 16.86 1.28 -7.08
C ARG A 80 17.16 0.77 -5.66
N VAL A 81 18.32 1.17 -5.11
CA VAL A 81 18.71 0.79 -3.74
C VAL A 81 17.77 1.40 -2.69
N ILE A 82 17.47 2.70 -2.81
CA ILE A 82 16.54 3.39 -1.90
C ILE A 82 15.15 2.76 -1.99
N GLN A 83 14.64 2.52 -3.21
CA GLN A 83 13.35 1.87 -3.43
C GLN A 83 13.29 0.49 -2.76
N HIS A 84 14.31 -0.35 -2.98
CA HIS A 84 14.35 -1.68 -2.38
C HIS A 84 14.32 -1.61 -0.84
N ARG A 85 15.15 -0.75 -0.24
CA ARG A 85 15.20 -0.56 1.22
C ARG A 85 13.89 -0.02 1.78
N ALA A 86 13.27 0.94 1.10
CA ALA A 86 11.99 1.50 1.52
C ALA A 86 10.88 0.44 1.52
N LEU A 87 10.79 -0.37 0.46
CA LEU A 87 9.81 -1.44 0.36
C LEU A 87 10.02 -2.55 1.40
N GLN A 88 11.27 -2.94 1.66
CA GLN A 88 11.59 -3.89 2.74
C GLN A 88 11.16 -3.36 4.10
N LYS A 89 11.46 -2.10 4.43
CA LYS A 89 11.02 -1.48 5.69
C LYS A 89 9.50 -1.42 5.81
N LEU A 90 8.81 -1.00 4.76
CA LEU A 90 7.33 -0.97 4.77
C LEU A 90 6.75 -2.37 4.99
N ALA A 91 7.33 -3.40 4.36
CA ALA A 91 6.90 -4.78 4.58
C ALA A 91 7.08 -5.19 6.05
N GLU A 92 8.24 -4.91 6.65
CA GLU A 92 8.51 -5.23 8.06
C GLU A 92 7.58 -4.46 9.03
N ILE A 93 7.25 -3.20 8.74
CA ILE A 93 6.35 -2.40 9.58
C ILE A 93 4.90 -2.94 9.51
N LEU A 94 4.47 -3.34 8.31
CA LEU A 94 3.08 -3.75 8.08
C LEU A 94 2.81 -5.21 8.47
N LYS A 95 3.83 -6.08 8.42
CA LYS A 95 3.73 -7.51 8.75
C LYS A 95 3.13 -7.80 10.14
N PRO A 96 3.64 -7.24 11.25
CA PRO A 96 3.08 -7.50 12.59
C PRO A 96 1.66 -6.93 12.77
N LYS A 97 1.26 -5.95 11.95
CA LYS A 97 -0.11 -5.40 11.95
C LYS A 97 -1.12 -6.30 11.22
N MET A 98 -0.63 -7.24 10.41
CA MET A 98 -1.45 -8.18 9.64
C MET A 98 -1.59 -9.55 10.35
N GLU A 99 -0.66 -9.89 11.24
CA GLU A 99 -0.70 -11.12 12.04
C GLU A 99 -1.71 -11.07 13.20
N SER A 100 -2.12 -9.87 13.67
CA SER A 100 -3.12 -9.72 14.75
C SER A 100 -4.57 -10.08 14.35
N TRP A 101 -4.79 -10.55 13.12
CA TRP A 101 -6.10 -11.01 12.61
C TRP A 101 -6.09 -12.52 12.26
N GLY A 102 -5.05 -13.26 12.67
CA GLY A 102 -4.87 -14.68 12.34
C GLY A 102 -4.96 -15.66 13.52
N GLU A 103 -5.17 -15.20 14.75
CA GLU A 103 -5.00 -16.03 15.97
C GLU A 103 -6.30 -16.27 16.76
N ALA A 104 -7.47 -15.97 16.18
CA ALA A 104 -8.76 -16.11 16.87
C ALA A 104 -9.56 -17.39 16.54
N ASP A 105 -9.08 -18.27 15.65
CA ASP A 105 -9.78 -19.51 15.29
C ASP A 105 -8.82 -20.71 15.25
N GLY A 106 -8.40 -21.17 16.43
CA GLY A 106 -7.69 -22.44 16.64
C GLY A 106 -8.32 -23.24 17.76
#